data_AF-A0A353XR70-F1
#
_entry.id   AF-A0A353XR70-F1
#
_cell.length_a   1.000
_cell.length_b   1.000
_cell.length_c   1.000
_cell.angle_alpha   90.00
_cell.angle_beta   90.00
_cell.angle_gamma   90.00
#
_symmetry.space_group_name_H-M   'P 1'
#
loop_
_entity.id
_entity.type
_entity.pdbx_description
1 polymer ?
#
loop_
_entity_poly.entity_id
_entity_poly.type
_entity_poly.pdbx_seq_one_letter_code
_entity_poly.pdbx_strand_id
1 'polypeptide(L)'
;SVNDPYSGKTATGGIVTFTDSNWVMSFTCNRQPHFPDQPKDTLVLWVYSLLMDKDGNYIKKPMPECTGNEILAELCHHLGIINELDGVVDNTIVRSTYMPYITSQFMVRAQGDRPEIVPQGCTNLGLVGQFVETRNDVVFTVESSVRTARVAVYSLLNIKKQVPDIDPSQYDIRHLLRAANTLNDGKGFIGERLLRKLLKDTYYEHILPPTHLDSQEETKRNDSIFSEYWESIKGIWHK
;
A
#
# COMPACT_ATOMS: atom_id res chain seq x y z
N SER A 1 -6.93 -13.30 15.26
CA SER A 1 -6.16 -14.53 15.54
C SER A 1 -4.90 -14.46 14.72
N VAL A 2 -3.73 -14.35 15.36
CA VAL A 2 -2.42 -14.37 14.68
C VAL A 2 -2.00 -15.84 14.63
N ASN A 3 -1.65 -16.36 13.46
CA ASN A 3 -1.14 -17.74 13.37
C ASN A 3 0.26 -17.81 14.00
N ASP A 4 0.62 -19.00 14.45
CA ASP A 4 1.99 -19.30 14.86
C ASP A 4 2.99 -19.06 13.69
N PRO A 5 4.15 -18.40 13.90
CA PRO A 5 5.13 -18.13 12.85
C PRO A 5 5.69 -19.37 12.13
N TYR A 6 5.71 -20.53 12.78
CA TYR A 6 6.18 -21.81 12.21
C TYR A 6 5.08 -22.60 11.50
N SER A 7 3.83 -22.14 11.52
CA SER A 7 2.68 -22.86 10.96
C SER A 7 2.65 -22.97 9.43
N GLY A 8 3.54 -22.28 8.72
CA GLY A 8 3.50 -22.13 7.26
C GLY A 8 2.40 -21.19 6.74
N LYS A 9 1.58 -20.64 7.63
CA LYS A 9 0.51 -19.69 7.29
C LYS A 9 1.00 -18.26 7.44
N THR A 10 0.12 -17.31 7.12
CA THR A 10 0.37 -15.89 7.34
C THR A 10 0.67 -15.62 8.81
N ALA A 11 1.83 -15.03 9.10
CA ALA A 11 2.22 -14.56 10.43
C ALA A 11 1.73 -13.11 10.65
N THR A 12 2.55 -12.08 10.39
CA THR A 12 2.14 -10.69 10.67
C THR A 12 1.10 -10.13 9.67
N GLY A 13 0.92 -10.76 8.51
CA GLY A 13 -0.06 -10.30 7.50
C GLY A 13 0.39 -9.11 6.66
N GLY A 14 1.63 -8.67 6.81
CA GLY A 14 2.18 -7.47 6.21
C GLY A 14 3.15 -6.79 7.16
N ILE A 15 3.46 -5.53 6.90
CA ILE A 15 4.29 -4.73 7.78
C ILE A 15 3.52 -4.34 9.04
N VAL A 16 4.18 -4.39 10.18
CA VAL A 16 3.76 -3.81 11.45
C VAL A 16 4.61 -2.56 11.66
N THR A 17 3.96 -1.40 11.79
CA THR A 17 4.63 -0.10 11.91
C THR A 17 4.54 0.40 13.34
N PHE A 18 5.67 0.77 13.92
CA PHE A 18 5.72 1.43 15.22
C PHE A 18 5.45 2.92 15.02
N THR A 19 4.23 3.35 15.34
CA THR A 19 3.74 4.69 15.04
C THR A 19 4.46 5.81 15.79
N ASP A 20 5.11 5.49 16.91
CA ASP A 20 5.85 6.39 17.78
C ASP A 20 7.38 6.24 17.65
N SER A 21 7.85 5.46 16.67
CA SER A 21 9.28 5.36 16.37
C SER A 21 9.79 6.57 15.62
N ASN A 22 10.92 7.14 16.09
CA ASN A 22 11.58 8.27 15.44
C ASN A 22 12.08 7.93 14.03
N TRP A 23 12.42 6.66 13.78
CA TRP A 23 12.84 6.17 12.47
C TRP A 23 11.68 5.91 11.51
N VAL A 24 10.43 5.90 12.01
CA VAL A 24 9.26 5.34 11.30
C VAL A 24 9.59 3.92 10.84
N MET A 25 9.92 3.09 11.82
CA MET A 25 10.35 1.72 11.66
C MET A 25 9.14 0.81 11.47
N SER A 26 9.27 -0.12 10.53
CA SER A 26 8.33 -1.23 10.39
C SER A 26 9.09 -2.54 10.22
N PHE A 27 8.46 -3.63 10.64
CA PHE A 27 8.96 -4.98 10.40
C PHE A 27 7.87 -5.89 9.86
N THR A 28 8.25 -7.01 9.26
CA THR A 28 7.31 -8.04 8.82
C THR A 28 7.89 -9.43 9.03
N CYS A 29 7.00 -10.38 9.34
CA CYS A 29 7.25 -11.80 9.23
C CYS A 29 6.28 -12.37 8.20
N ASN A 30 6.82 -12.70 7.03
CA ASN A 30 6.08 -13.39 5.98
C ASN A 30 5.84 -14.87 6.35
N ARG A 31 5.19 -15.63 5.46
CA ARG A 31 5.07 -17.08 5.62
C ARG A 31 6.47 -17.70 5.72
N GLN A 32 6.66 -18.61 6.67
CA GLN A 32 7.91 -19.32 6.88
C GLN A 32 7.74 -20.79 6.45
N PRO A 33 8.74 -21.40 5.79
CA PRO A 33 10.04 -20.82 5.46
C PRO A 33 9.96 -19.78 4.34
N HIS A 34 10.78 -18.73 4.42
CA HIS A 34 10.89 -17.71 3.37
C HIS A 34 11.81 -18.18 2.22
N PHE A 35 12.86 -18.94 2.56
CA PHE A 35 13.75 -19.58 1.60
C PHE A 35 13.49 -21.09 1.53
N PRO A 36 13.58 -21.73 0.34
CA PRO A 36 13.32 -23.17 0.21
C PRO A 36 14.12 -24.06 1.16
N ASP A 37 15.40 -23.72 1.39
CA ASP A 37 16.33 -24.51 2.20
C ASP A 37 16.52 -23.95 3.63
N GLN A 38 15.60 -23.10 4.10
CA GLN A 38 15.64 -22.51 5.44
C GLN A 38 15.45 -23.60 6.52
N PRO A 39 16.31 -23.66 7.56
CA PRO A 39 16.12 -24.56 8.69
C PRO A 39 14.77 -24.36 9.39
N LYS A 40 14.19 -25.44 9.93
CA LYS A 40 12.84 -25.44 10.51
C LYS A 40 12.71 -24.62 11.80
N ASP A 41 13.82 -24.40 12.49
CA ASP A 41 13.96 -23.64 13.73
C ASP A 41 14.41 -22.19 13.49
N THR A 42 14.55 -21.78 12.22
CA THR A 42 14.95 -20.42 11.84
C THR A 42 13.75 -19.68 11.25
N LEU A 43 13.61 -18.40 11.60
CA LEU A 43 12.64 -17.48 10.99
C LEU A 43 13.39 -16.33 10.30
N VAL A 44 12.86 -15.87 9.17
CA VAL A 44 13.40 -14.70 8.45
C VAL A 44 12.47 -13.52 8.63
N LEU A 45 12.94 -12.50 9.35
CA LEU A 45 12.24 -11.24 9.55
C LEU A 45 12.87 -10.17 8.66
N TRP A 46 12.06 -9.21 8.23
CA TRP A 46 12.53 -8.06 7.47
C TRP A 46 12.14 -6.78 8.19
N VAL A 47 13.07 -5.84 8.31
CA VAL A 47 12.93 -4.58 9.03
C VAL A 47 13.41 -3.46 8.10
N TYR A 48 12.69 -2.34 8.09
CA TYR A 48 13.13 -1.11 7.44
C TYR A 48 12.67 0.12 8.22
N SER A 49 13.16 1.28 7.81
CA SER A 49 12.76 2.57 8.36
C SER A 49 12.72 3.63 7.26
N LEU A 50 11.96 4.70 7.46
CA LEU A 50 11.77 5.76 6.46
C LEU A 50 12.59 7.02 6.74
N LEU A 51 12.88 7.33 8.01
CA LEU A 51 13.64 8.53 8.39
C LEU A 51 15.08 8.15 8.73
N MET A 52 16.01 8.51 7.84
CA MET A 52 17.43 8.13 7.93
C MET A 52 18.30 9.15 8.67
N ASP A 53 17.76 10.31 9.03
CA ASP A 53 18.43 11.46 9.64
C ASP A 53 17.95 11.73 11.08
N LYS A 54 17.24 10.77 11.70
CA LYS A 54 16.69 10.88 13.05
C LYS A 54 17.34 9.89 13.99
N ASP A 55 17.67 10.35 15.19
CA ASP A 55 18.09 9.48 16.28
C ASP A 55 16.94 8.59 16.74
N GLY A 56 17.26 7.34 17.10
CA GLY A 56 16.30 6.41 17.68
C GLY A 56 15.79 6.81 19.08
N ASN A 57 14.71 6.14 19.46
CA ASN A 57 14.06 6.24 20.76
C ASN A 57 14.92 5.60 21.87
N TYR A 58 15.59 4.48 21.61
CA TYR A 58 16.52 3.84 22.54
C TYR A 58 17.98 4.09 22.13
N ILE A 59 18.34 3.77 20.88
CA ILE A 59 19.65 4.05 20.31
C ILE A 59 19.73 5.51 19.85
N LYS A 60 20.63 6.29 20.45
CA LYS A 60 20.80 7.74 20.18
C LYS A 60 21.70 7.99 18.97
N LYS A 61 21.35 7.36 17.84
CA LYS A 61 22.03 7.50 16.55
C LYS A 61 21.02 7.41 15.41
N PRO A 62 21.30 8.01 14.24
CA PRO A 62 20.59 7.71 13.01
C PRO A 62 20.80 6.26 12.58
N MET A 63 19.76 5.60 12.04
CA MET A 63 19.83 4.20 11.61
C MET A 63 21.03 3.88 10.68
N PRO A 64 21.45 4.75 9.74
CA PRO A 64 22.63 4.49 8.89
C PRO A 64 23.96 4.35 9.65
N GLU A 65 24.05 4.86 10.88
CA GLU A 65 25.24 4.78 11.74
C GLU A 65 25.21 3.56 12.68
N CYS A 66 24.09 2.82 12.69
CA CYS A 66 23.88 1.69 13.58
C CYS A 66 24.46 0.40 13.02
N THR A 67 25.05 -0.40 13.92
CA THR A 67 25.31 -1.82 13.69
C THR A 67 24.01 -2.63 13.67
N GLY A 68 24.09 -3.89 13.23
CA GLY A 68 22.94 -4.79 13.25
C GLY A 68 22.34 -4.99 14.67
N ASN A 69 23.20 -5.10 15.69
CA ASN A 69 22.76 -5.26 17.07
C ASN A 69 22.11 -4.00 17.63
N GLU A 70 22.56 -2.81 17.20
CA GLU A 70 21.90 -1.54 17.58
C GLU A 70 20.52 -1.41 16.92
N ILE A 71 20.36 -1.81 15.66
CA ILE A 71 19.05 -1.87 15.00
C ILE A 71 18.12 -2.85 15.74
N LEU A 72 18.66 -4.01 16.16
CA LEU A 72 17.91 -5.00 16.92
C LEU A 72 17.50 -4.47 18.30
N ALA A 73 18.37 -3.72 18.98
CA ALA A 73 18.05 -3.08 20.25
C ALA A 73 16.90 -2.07 20.13
N GLU A 74 16.90 -1.25 19.07
CA GLU A 74 15.80 -0.32 18.80
C GLU A 74 14.48 -1.07 18.53
N LEU A 75 14.53 -2.17 17.77
CA LEU A 75 13.38 -3.03 17.54
C LEU A 75 12.85 -3.66 18.84
N CYS A 76 13.74 -4.22 19.67
CA CYS A 76 13.39 -4.79 20.97
C CYS A 76 12.77 -3.76 21.92
N HIS A 77 13.24 -2.50 21.88
CA HIS A 77 12.63 -1.40 22.62
C HIS A 77 11.16 -1.20 22.23
N HIS A 78 10.87 -1.07 20.94
CA HIS A 78 9.50 -0.87 20.46
C HIS A 78 8.59 -2.11 20.62
N LEU A 79 9.18 -3.31 20.68
CA LEU A 79 8.45 -4.55 21.01
C LEU A 79 8.23 -4.73 22.52
N GLY A 80 8.81 -3.88 23.37
CA GLY A 80 8.69 -3.99 24.83
C GLY A 80 9.52 -5.10 25.47
N ILE A 81 10.51 -5.63 24.75
CA ILE A 81 11.37 -6.76 25.17
C ILE A 81 12.84 -6.36 25.33
N ILE A 82 13.12 -5.07 25.57
CA ILE A 82 14.50 -4.57 25.71
C ILE A 82 15.29 -5.24 26.85
N ASN A 83 14.61 -5.71 27.89
CA ASN A 83 15.24 -6.41 29.01
C ASN A 83 15.74 -7.82 28.64
N GLU A 84 15.37 -8.35 27.47
CA GLU A 84 15.78 -9.65 26.94
C GLU A 84 16.83 -9.53 25.82
N LEU A 85 17.36 -8.32 25.59
CA LEU A 85 18.20 -8.00 24.43
C LEU A 85 19.37 -8.96 24.23
N ASP A 86 20.10 -9.31 25.28
CA ASP A 86 21.26 -10.19 25.18
C ASP A 86 20.88 -11.55 24.57
N GLY A 87 19.77 -12.15 25.04
CA GLY A 87 19.26 -13.39 24.50
C GLY A 87 18.77 -13.27 23.06
N VAL A 88 18.18 -12.13 22.69
CA VAL A 88 17.77 -11.88 21.30
C VAL A 88 18.98 -11.74 20.39
N VAL A 89 20.01 -10.99 20.81
CA VAL A 89 21.26 -10.79 20.06
C VAL A 89 21.98 -12.12 19.83
N ASP A 90 22.09 -12.96 20.86
CA ASP A 90 22.77 -14.27 20.75
C ASP A 90 22.10 -15.23 19.77
N ASN A 91 20.79 -15.05 19.52
CA ASN A 91 19.97 -15.93 18.68
C ASN A 91 19.54 -15.28 17.36
N THR A 92 20.02 -14.07 17.03
CA THR A 92 19.59 -13.33 15.84
C THR A 92 20.78 -12.84 15.03
N ILE A 93 20.87 -13.29 13.78
CA ILE A 93 21.84 -12.76 12.82
C ILE A 93 21.20 -11.60 12.08
N VAL A 94 21.78 -10.40 12.19
CA VAL A 94 21.33 -9.21 11.46
C VAL A 94 22.26 -8.90 10.29
N ARG A 95 21.68 -8.77 9.10
CA ARG A 95 22.37 -8.26 7.90
C ARG A 95 21.67 -7.00 7.43
N SER A 96 22.30 -5.84 7.65
CA SER A 96 21.79 -4.57 7.18
C SER A 96 22.20 -4.30 5.73
N THR A 97 21.43 -3.47 5.03
CA THR A 97 21.75 -3.02 3.67
C THR A 97 21.28 -1.58 3.53
N TYR A 98 22.21 -0.69 3.17
CA TYR A 98 21.91 0.69 2.86
C TYR A 98 21.74 0.84 1.35
N MET A 99 20.57 1.31 0.91
CA MET A 99 20.22 1.41 -0.50
C MET A 99 19.96 2.88 -0.88
N PRO A 100 20.96 3.60 -1.41
CA PRO A 100 20.85 5.05 -1.63
C PRO A 100 19.78 5.44 -2.67
N TYR A 101 19.35 4.50 -3.52
CA TYR A 101 18.40 4.75 -4.61
C TYR A 101 17.08 3.99 -4.47
N ILE A 102 16.80 3.36 -3.32
CA ILE A 102 15.60 2.50 -3.15
C ILE A 102 14.29 3.24 -3.44
N THR A 103 14.21 4.54 -3.14
CA THR A 103 13.04 5.41 -3.37
C THR A 103 13.20 6.33 -4.59
N SER A 104 14.27 6.19 -5.38
CA SER A 104 14.60 7.14 -6.46
C SER A 104 13.52 7.24 -7.56
N GLN A 105 12.76 6.18 -7.80
CA GLN A 105 11.62 6.15 -8.71
C GLN A 105 10.41 6.99 -8.25
N PHE A 106 10.39 7.42 -6.99
CA PHE A 106 9.35 8.31 -6.42
C PHE A 106 9.79 9.77 -6.36
N MET A 107 10.99 10.11 -6.84
CA MET A 107 11.41 11.50 -6.93
C MET A 107 10.44 12.31 -7.80
N VAL A 108 10.31 13.60 -7.49
CA VAL A 108 9.52 14.53 -8.29
C VAL A 108 10.02 14.49 -9.72
N ARG A 109 9.08 14.42 -10.67
CA ARG A 109 9.37 14.33 -12.10
C ARG A 109 8.49 15.27 -12.90
N ALA A 110 8.94 15.64 -14.08
CA ALA A 110 8.21 16.37 -15.10
C ALA A 110 7.97 15.48 -16.33
N GLN A 111 7.12 15.97 -17.24
CA GLN A 111 6.90 15.32 -18.53
C GLN A 111 8.23 15.26 -19.31
N GLY A 112 8.62 14.05 -19.73
CA GLY A 112 9.86 13.82 -20.47
C GLY A 112 11.04 13.32 -19.63
N ASP A 113 10.98 13.37 -18.29
CA ASP A 113 12.06 12.88 -17.42
C ASP A 113 12.26 11.36 -17.52
N ARG A 114 11.19 10.63 -17.84
CA ARG A 114 11.24 9.20 -18.16
C ARG A 114 11.02 9.03 -19.66
N PRO A 115 11.85 8.21 -20.35
CA PRO A 115 11.65 7.94 -21.76
C PRO A 115 10.47 6.98 -21.97
N GLU A 116 9.84 7.07 -23.13
CA GLU A 116 8.92 6.03 -23.62
C GLU A 116 9.64 4.68 -23.73
N ILE A 117 8.87 3.60 -23.61
CA ILE A 117 9.40 2.22 -23.66
C ILE A 117 10.12 1.94 -24.98
N VAL A 118 9.60 2.44 -26.10
CA VAL A 118 10.30 2.48 -27.39
C VAL A 118 10.29 3.93 -27.85
N PRO A 119 11.38 4.69 -27.62
CA PRO A 119 11.43 6.11 -27.97
C PRO A 119 11.22 6.33 -29.48
N GLN A 120 10.68 7.51 -29.84
CA GLN A 120 10.42 7.85 -31.23
C GLN A 120 11.69 7.71 -32.10
N GLY A 121 11.56 7.00 -33.23
CA GLY A 121 12.67 6.74 -34.16
C GLY A 121 13.52 5.51 -33.80
N CYS A 122 13.38 4.94 -32.61
CA CYS A 122 14.06 3.70 -32.25
C CYS A 122 13.42 2.51 -32.98
N THR A 123 14.22 1.75 -33.72
CA THR A 123 13.77 0.55 -34.47
C THR A 123 14.26 -0.76 -33.85
N ASN A 124 15.21 -0.69 -32.92
CA ASN A 124 15.86 -1.86 -32.32
C ASN A 124 16.24 -1.67 -30.83
N LEU A 125 15.71 -0.63 -30.16
CA LEU A 125 15.97 -0.33 -28.75
C LEU A 125 14.65 -0.26 -27.98
N GLY A 126 14.56 -1.01 -26.87
CA GLY A 126 13.46 -0.96 -25.93
C GLY A 126 13.97 -0.79 -24.50
N LEU A 127 13.44 0.21 -23.80
CA LEU A 127 13.76 0.53 -22.41
C LEU A 127 12.66 -0.05 -21.50
N VAL A 128 13.05 -0.69 -20.40
CA VAL A 128 12.12 -1.40 -19.51
C VAL A 128 12.41 -1.11 -18.05
N GLY A 129 11.45 -1.37 -17.17
CA GLY A 129 11.61 -1.24 -15.72
C GLY A 129 10.85 -0.05 -15.13
N GLN A 130 11.39 0.50 -14.05
CA GLN A 130 10.68 1.46 -13.18
C GLN A 130 10.87 2.93 -13.58
N PHE A 131 11.82 3.21 -14.49
CA PHE A 131 12.21 4.55 -14.90
C PHE A 131 11.79 4.88 -16.34
N VAL A 132 10.86 4.12 -16.91
CA VAL A 132 10.29 4.38 -18.23
C VAL A 132 8.84 4.83 -18.10
N GLU A 133 8.36 5.58 -19.08
CA GLU A 133 7.01 6.13 -19.06
C GLU A 133 5.97 5.08 -19.45
N THR A 134 4.87 5.08 -18.73
CA THR A 134 3.64 4.35 -19.00
C THR A 134 2.47 5.30 -18.75
N ARG A 135 1.31 5.05 -19.36
CA ARG A 135 0.18 5.99 -19.26
C ARG A 135 -0.42 6.09 -17.85
N ASN A 136 -0.81 4.95 -17.29
CA ASN A 136 -1.61 4.88 -16.06
C ASN A 136 -1.01 3.99 -14.97
N ASP A 137 0.07 3.27 -15.26
CA ASP A 137 0.66 2.32 -14.32
C ASP A 137 1.50 3.03 -13.26
N VAL A 138 1.60 2.42 -12.08
CA VAL A 138 2.45 2.88 -10.98
C VAL A 138 3.86 2.31 -11.13
N VAL A 139 4.79 2.74 -10.27
CA VAL A 139 6.15 2.16 -10.15
C VAL A 139 6.33 1.52 -8.77
N PHE A 140 7.49 0.92 -8.50
CA PHE A 140 7.74 0.10 -7.30
C PHE A 140 6.92 -1.21 -7.31
N THR A 141 6.66 -1.78 -8.50
CA THR A 141 5.97 -3.06 -8.59
C THR A 141 6.63 -3.97 -9.61
N VAL A 142 6.48 -5.28 -9.40
CA VAL A 142 6.88 -6.29 -10.40
C VAL A 142 6.02 -6.15 -11.66
N GLU A 143 4.75 -5.77 -11.51
CA GLU A 143 3.80 -5.60 -12.61
C GLU A 143 4.34 -4.61 -13.66
N SER A 144 4.80 -3.44 -13.23
CA SER A 144 5.32 -2.39 -14.13
C SER A 144 6.53 -2.89 -14.94
N SER A 145 7.43 -3.66 -14.32
CA SER A 145 8.56 -4.28 -15.03
C SER A 145 8.09 -5.26 -16.10
N VAL A 146 7.11 -6.12 -15.79
CA VAL A 146 6.58 -7.10 -16.74
C VAL A 146 5.81 -6.39 -17.86
N ARG A 147 5.01 -5.37 -17.53
CA ARG A 147 4.25 -4.58 -18.50
C ARG A 147 5.17 -3.90 -19.50
N THR A 148 6.18 -3.19 -19.02
CA THR A 148 7.13 -2.46 -19.88
C THR A 148 7.91 -3.41 -20.79
N ALA A 149 8.33 -4.57 -20.27
CA ALA A 149 8.95 -5.62 -21.09
C ALA A 149 8.03 -6.14 -22.20
N ARG A 150 6.75 -6.40 -21.89
CA ARG A 150 5.77 -6.85 -22.89
C ARG A 150 5.55 -5.79 -23.98
N VAL A 151 5.42 -4.53 -23.61
CA VAL A 151 5.25 -3.43 -24.57
C VAL A 151 6.49 -3.33 -25.48
N ALA A 152 7.70 -3.36 -24.91
CA ALA A 152 8.93 -3.30 -25.69
C ALA A 152 9.01 -4.41 -26.75
N VAL A 153 8.78 -5.66 -26.34
CA VAL A 153 8.81 -6.82 -27.25
C VAL A 153 7.72 -6.71 -28.32
N TYR A 154 6.49 -6.34 -27.94
CA TYR A 154 5.38 -6.28 -28.90
C TYR A 154 5.57 -5.17 -29.93
N SER A 155 6.06 -4.00 -29.49
CA SER A 155 6.32 -2.87 -30.38
C SER A 155 7.48 -3.14 -31.34
N LEU A 156 8.62 -3.64 -30.85
CA LEU A 156 9.82 -3.85 -31.70
C LEU A 156 9.65 -5.00 -32.71
N LEU A 157 8.90 -6.04 -32.35
CA LEU A 157 8.65 -7.19 -33.23
C LEU A 157 7.35 -7.06 -34.04
N ASN A 158 6.64 -5.95 -33.92
CA ASN A 158 5.32 -5.72 -34.55
C ASN A 158 4.35 -6.89 -34.31
N ILE A 159 4.29 -7.38 -33.07
CA ILE A 159 3.40 -8.48 -32.68
C ILE A 159 1.97 -7.94 -32.60
N LYS A 160 1.03 -8.59 -33.28
CA LYS A 160 -0.41 -8.24 -33.28
C LYS A 160 -1.13 -8.64 -31.99
N LYS A 161 -0.57 -8.28 -30.84
CA LYS A 161 -1.16 -8.45 -29.51
C LYS A 161 -1.12 -7.13 -28.77
N GLN A 162 -2.13 -6.89 -27.95
CA GLN A 162 -2.16 -5.73 -27.08
C GLN A 162 -1.67 -6.11 -25.68
N VAL A 163 -1.05 -5.15 -25.01
CA VAL A 163 -0.84 -5.21 -23.55
C VAL A 163 -2.07 -4.57 -22.93
N PRO A 164 -2.87 -5.31 -22.12
CA PRO A 164 -4.03 -4.73 -21.43
C PRO A 164 -3.59 -3.53 -20.60
N ASP A 165 -4.42 -2.50 -20.42
CA ASP A 165 -4.11 -1.39 -19.50
C ASP A 165 -4.21 -1.87 -18.03
N ILE A 166 -4.12 -0.95 -17.06
CA ILE A 166 -4.39 -1.26 -15.66
C ILE A 166 -5.85 -1.71 -15.45
N ASP A 167 -6.11 -2.40 -14.34
CA ASP A 167 -7.46 -2.79 -13.98
C ASP A 167 -8.39 -1.55 -13.87
N PRO A 168 -9.55 -1.52 -14.53
CA PRO A 168 -10.42 -0.35 -14.59
C PRO A 168 -11.31 -0.19 -13.33
N SER A 169 -10.98 -0.79 -12.20
CA SER A 169 -11.77 -0.72 -10.95
C SER A 169 -12.07 0.70 -10.48
N GLN A 170 -11.23 1.69 -10.81
CA GLN A 170 -11.52 3.10 -10.53
C GLN A 170 -12.79 3.64 -11.24
N TYR A 171 -13.24 2.98 -12.31
CA TYR A 171 -14.48 3.32 -13.02
C TYR A 171 -15.68 2.48 -12.58
N ASP A 172 -15.48 1.48 -11.73
CA ASP A 172 -16.56 0.66 -11.20
C ASP A 172 -17.28 1.39 -10.07
N ILE A 173 -18.55 1.72 -10.28
CA ILE A 173 -19.38 2.44 -9.31
C ILE A 173 -19.38 1.78 -7.92
N ARG A 174 -19.28 0.45 -7.84
CA ARG A 174 -19.24 -0.27 -6.56
C ARG A 174 -17.97 0.07 -5.78
N HIS A 175 -16.84 0.20 -6.48
CA HIS A 175 -15.57 0.60 -5.86
C HIS A 175 -15.56 2.08 -5.51
N LEU A 176 -16.14 2.95 -6.34
CA LEU A 176 -16.26 4.38 -6.04
C LEU A 176 -17.08 4.64 -4.77
N LEU A 177 -18.26 4.00 -4.64
CA LEU A 177 -19.11 4.15 -3.45
C LEU A 177 -18.46 3.55 -2.20
N ARG A 178 -17.79 2.40 -2.34
CA ARG A 178 -17.01 1.80 -1.25
C ARG A 178 -15.86 2.69 -0.83
N ALA A 179 -15.10 3.27 -1.77
CA ALA A 179 -14.00 4.17 -1.48
C ALA A 179 -14.49 5.41 -0.74
N ALA A 180 -15.57 6.06 -1.20
CA ALA A 180 -16.16 7.21 -0.52
C ALA A 180 -16.57 6.89 0.93
N ASN A 181 -17.18 5.72 1.16
CA ASN A 181 -17.56 5.28 2.50
C ASN A 181 -16.34 4.96 3.38
N THR A 182 -15.36 4.22 2.85
CA THR A 182 -14.14 3.84 3.58
C THR A 182 -13.30 5.07 3.96
N LEU A 183 -13.23 6.08 3.09
CA LEU A 183 -12.56 7.35 3.38
C LEU A 183 -13.25 8.16 4.49
N ASN A 184 -14.51 7.84 4.82
CA ASN A 184 -15.23 8.42 5.95
C ASN A 184 -15.49 7.39 7.07
N ASP A 185 -14.54 6.49 7.32
CA ASP A 185 -14.58 5.48 8.38
C ASP A 185 -15.83 4.58 8.39
N GLY A 186 -16.49 4.40 7.23
CA GLY A 186 -17.72 3.61 7.14
C GLY A 186 -18.97 4.29 7.71
N LYS A 187 -18.90 5.59 8.03
CA LYS A 187 -20.01 6.42 8.56
C LYS A 187 -20.99 6.89 7.47
N GLY A 188 -20.74 6.50 6.22
CA GLY A 188 -21.45 6.94 5.03
C GLY A 188 -20.87 8.20 4.40
N PHE A 189 -21.38 8.63 3.26
CA PHE A 189 -20.90 9.83 2.54
C PHE A 189 -22.03 10.77 2.11
N ILE A 190 -21.67 12.00 1.75
CA ILE A 190 -22.64 13.00 1.29
C ILE A 190 -23.36 12.46 0.05
N GLY A 191 -24.70 12.44 0.09
CA GLY A 191 -25.55 11.90 -0.98
C GLY A 191 -25.89 10.41 -0.84
N GLU A 192 -25.29 9.68 0.12
CA GLU A 192 -25.59 8.27 0.31
C GLU A 192 -27.04 8.02 0.71
N ARG A 193 -27.62 8.83 1.61
CA ARG A 193 -29.03 8.68 2.03
C ARG A 193 -30.00 8.82 0.85
N LEU A 194 -29.70 9.76 -0.06
CA LEU A 194 -30.44 9.92 -1.31
C LEU A 194 -30.31 8.68 -2.19
N LEU A 195 -29.07 8.21 -2.38
CA LEU A 195 -28.77 7.05 -3.20
C LEU A 195 -29.44 5.77 -2.64
N ARG A 196 -29.42 5.58 -1.32
CA ARG A 196 -30.12 4.48 -0.64
C ARG A 196 -31.62 4.57 -0.86
N LYS A 197 -32.24 5.75 -0.71
CA LYS A 197 -33.67 5.94 -0.97
C LYS A 197 -34.04 5.62 -2.43
N LEU A 198 -33.16 5.93 -3.38
CA LEU A 198 -33.39 5.69 -4.81
C LEU A 198 -33.17 4.23 -5.23
N LEU A 199 -32.19 3.54 -4.64
CA LEU A 199 -31.77 2.19 -5.04
C LEU A 199 -32.36 1.06 -4.19
N LYS A 200 -33.02 1.39 -3.07
CA LYS A 200 -33.68 0.41 -2.20
C LYS A 200 -34.76 -0.37 -2.97
N ASP A 201 -34.84 -1.68 -2.74
CA ASP A 201 -35.77 -2.61 -3.38
C ASP A 201 -35.61 -2.67 -4.92
N THR A 202 -34.44 -2.25 -5.43
CA THR A 202 -34.08 -2.36 -6.85
C THR A 202 -32.99 -3.42 -7.07
N TYR A 203 -32.77 -3.82 -8.32
CA TYR A 203 -31.64 -4.68 -8.69
C TYR A 203 -30.29 -4.15 -8.17
N TYR A 204 -30.10 -2.83 -8.15
CA TYR A 204 -28.83 -2.20 -7.81
C TYR A 204 -28.61 -1.99 -6.32
N GLU A 205 -29.50 -2.43 -5.43
CA GLU A 205 -29.33 -2.25 -3.99
C GLU A 205 -27.98 -2.77 -3.46
N HIS A 206 -27.49 -3.87 -4.04
CA HIS A 206 -26.21 -4.50 -3.69
C HIS A 206 -24.97 -3.64 -3.96
N ILE A 207 -25.07 -2.55 -4.72
CA ILE A 207 -23.93 -1.64 -4.98
C ILE A 207 -23.67 -0.69 -3.82
N LEU A 208 -24.66 -0.49 -2.95
CA LEU A 208 -24.54 0.36 -1.78
C LEU A 208 -23.53 -0.26 -0.80
N PRO A 209 -22.59 0.52 -0.24
CA PRO A 209 -21.63 -0.01 0.70
C PRO A 209 -22.32 -0.47 2.00
N PRO A 210 -21.71 -1.39 2.76
CA PRO A 210 -22.24 -1.75 4.08
C PRO A 210 -22.16 -0.54 5.03
N THR A 211 -23.24 -0.29 5.77
CA THR A 211 -23.28 0.71 6.85
C THR A 211 -22.81 0.07 8.16
N HIS A 212 -21.88 0.71 8.85
CA HIS A 212 -21.40 0.27 10.17
C HIS A 212 -22.22 0.82 11.35
N LEU A 213 -23.32 1.54 11.09
CA LEU A 213 -24.17 2.12 12.13
C LEU A 213 -25.36 1.20 12.45
N ASP A 214 -25.53 0.95 13.74
CA ASP A 214 -26.65 0.22 14.34
C ASP A 214 -27.98 0.65 13.73
N SER A 215 -28.65 -0.34 13.15
CA SER A 215 -29.94 -0.25 12.51
C SER A 215 -31.08 -0.07 13.52
N GLN A 216 -31.10 1.00 14.35
CA GLN A 216 -32.22 1.23 15.27
C GLN A 216 -32.77 2.67 15.47
N GLU A 217 -32.18 3.77 14.98
CA GLU A 217 -32.74 5.11 15.32
C GLU A 217 -33.43 5.94 14.21
N GLU A 218 -33.32 5.64 12.91
CA GLU A 218 -33.70 6.64 11.88
C GLU A 218 -35.01 6.39 11.10
N THR A 219 -36.00 5.73 11.69
CA THR A 219 -37.31 5.56 11.02
C THR A 219 -38.32 6.70 11.28
N LYS A 220 -37.92 7.84 11.88
CA LYS A 220 -38.85 8.96 12.17
C LYS A 220 -38.27 10.37 11.93
N ARG A 221 -38.00 10.73 10.67
CA ARG A 221 -37.95 12.15 10.19
C ARG A 221 -37.67 12.15 8.69
N ASN A 222 -38.70 12.07 7.83
CA ASN A 222 -38.49 11.64 6.44
C ASN A 222 -38.77 12.61 5.29
N ASP A 223 -39.28 13.84 5.51
CA ASP A 223 -39.52 14.75 4.37
C ASP A 223 -38.76 16.09 4.41
N SER A 224 -38.46 16.66 5.60
CA SER A 224 -37.75 17.95 5.72
C SER A 224 -36.25 17.87 5.37
N ILE A 225 -35.62 16.72 5.61
CA ILE A 225 -34.18 16.53 5.44
C ILE A 225 -33.78 16.50 3.96
N PHE A 226 -34.69 16.10 3.05
CA PHE A 226 -34.39 16.00 1.63
C PHE A 226 -34.07 17.37 1.00
N SER A 227 -34.83 18.41 1.38
CA SER A 227 -34.57 19.77 0.91
C SER A 227 -33.26 20.33 1.44
N GLU A 228 -32.91 20.07 2.71
CA GLU A 228 -31.64 20.53 3.29
C GLU A 228 -30.42 19.87 2.63
N TYR A 229 -30.49 18.56 2.36
CA TYR A 229 -29.40 17.86 1.68
C TYR A 229 -29.25 18.29 0.21
N TRP A 230 -30.37 18.53 -0.48
CA TRP A 230 -30.34 19.00 -1.87
C TRP A 230 -29.71 20.40 -1.99
N GLU A 231 -30.02 21.30 -1.06
CA GLU A 231 -29.39 22.63 -1.00
C GLU A 231 -27.92 22.56 -0.58
N SER A 232 -27.54 21.64 0.32
CA SER A 232 -26.13 21.39 0.67
C SER A 232 -25.31 20.91 -0.52
N ILE A 233 -25.84 20.00 -1.34
CA ILE A 233 -25.18 19.50 -2.55
C ILE A 233 -25.04 20.62 -3.59
N LYS A 234 -26.10 21.43 -3.81
CA LYS A 234 -26.03 22.59 -4.72
C LYS A 234 -25.00 23.64 -4.29
N GLY A 235 -24.88 23.89 -2.99
CA GLY A 235 -23.92 24.87 -2.45
C GLY A 235 -22.46 24.49 -2.69
N ILE A 236 -22.15 23.20 -2.84
CA ILE A 236 -20.81 22.69 -3.15
C ILE A 236 -20.50 22.82 -4.65
N TRP A 237 -21.51 22.73 -5.52
CA TRP A 237 -21.36 22.81 -6.98
C TRP A 237 -21.33 24.25 -7.52
N HIS A 238 -21.69 25.24 -6.70
CA HIS A 238 -21.72 26.67 -7.05
C HIS A 238 -20.58 27.51 -6.43
N LYS A 239 -19.52 26.87 -5.95
CA LYS A 239 -18.22 27.51 -5.63
C LYS A 239 -17.16 27.02 -6.59
#